data_AF-A0A4S2TUV5-F1
#
_entry.id   AF-A0A4S2TUV5-F1
#
_cell.length_a   1.000
_cell.length_b   1.000
_cell.length_c   1.000
_cell.angle_alpha   90.00
_cell.angle_beta   90.00
_cell.angle_gamma   90.00
#
_symmetry.space_group_name_H-M   'P 1'
#
loop_
_entity.id
_entity.type
_entity.pdbx_description
1 polymer ?
#
loop_
_entity_poly.entity_id
_entity_poly.type
_entity_poly.pdbx_seq_one_letter_code
_entity_poly.pdbx_strand_id
1 'polypeptide(L)'
;MARVRPNRRIERAGVNAIRTLLEDHNHIVQEIEGGNDHGEDLHVLLTRDGRRTGHVLAIQVKSGRKYKRAKGYSIAIEDHYEDWKNSKIPVVGIVYDLEMRKLYWVNLTAALENAKGVVKRVSIPQASLLNSGTIPDFISAIESYIDSTGMRLREFTLEEAFAAVSRALDGLDPNNVPNPLFEGWAELLFRHEQRAKRVARFILQTCPLFLLASLLVYEWPYQVRYVKNYTDLSPVLTVGSLYIFISWMTLTIFFELRAGRRPEETGNWLIAVCGLYLWIPVMDDEGRGSEWMGEALVVSSVLISHFGLLTLLTFYIKREVARKKRRST
;
A
#
# COMPACT_ATOMS: atom_id res chain seq x y z
N MET A 1 31.41 -17.88 -20.98
CA MET A 1 30.13 -17.20 -21.34
C MET A 1 28.99 -18.22 -21.25
N ALA A 2 27.86 -17.84 -20.66
CA ALA A 2 26.69 -18.72 -20.57
C ALA A 2 26.09 -18.97 -21.97
N ARG A 3 25.77 -20.22 -22.30
CA ARG A 3 25.15 -20.58 -23.58
C ARG A 3 23.63 -20.44 -23.48
N VAL A 4 23.05 -19.67 -24.40
CA VAL A 4 21.58 -19.55 -24.52
C VAL A 4 21.05 -20.78 -25.27
N ARG A 5 19.97 -21.38 -24.76
CA ARG A 5 19.30 -22.53 -25.42
C ARG A 5 18.82 -22.13 -26.83
N PRO A 6 19.16 -22.87 -27.89
CA PRO A 6 18.80 -22.50 -29.28
C PRO A 6 17.29 -22.35 -29.52
N ASN A 7 16.49 -23.18 -28.85
CA ASN A 7 15.03 -23.20 -29.03
C ASN A 7 14.28 -22.20 -28.15
N ARG A 8 14.97 -21.52 -27.22
CA ARG A 8 14.34 -20.59 -26.27
C ARG A 8 13.47 -19.55 -26.97
N ARG A 9 13.95 -18.98 -28.10
CA ARG A 9 13.20 -17.97 -28.86
C ARG A 9 11.89 -18.53 -29.42
N ILE A 10 11.92 -19.76 -29.90
CA ILE A 10 10.77 -20.45 -30.50
C ILE A 10 9.74 -20.79 -29.42
N GLU A 11 10.18 -21.37 -28.31
CA GLU A 11 9.32 -21.73 -27.17
C GLU A 11 8.64 -20.48 -26.61
N ARG A 12 9.42 -19.44 -26.29
CA ARG A 12 8.92 -18.16 -25.78
C ARG A 12 7.95 -17.46 -26.72
N ALA A 13 8.13 -17.56 -28.03
CA ALA A 13 7.22 -16.94 -28.98
C ALA A 13 5.79 -17.49 -28.86
N GLY A 14 5.63 -18.79 -28.63
CA GLY A 14 4.30 -19.39 -28.42
C GLY A 14 3.70 -19.00 -27.08
N VAL A 15 4.48 -19.05 -26.00
CA VAL A 15 4.02 -18.67 -24.65
C VAL A 15 3.54 -17.22 -24.64
N ASN A 16 4.30 -16.32 -25.24
CA ASN A 16 3.91 -14.92 -25.35
C ASN A 16 2.65 -14.75 -26.22
N ALA A 17 2.51 -15.49 -27.33
CA ALA A 17 1.35 -15.38 -28.21
C ALA A 17 0.04 -15.78 -27.52
N ILE A 18 0.02 -16.89 -26.78
CA ILE A 18 -1.18 -17.31 -26.04
C ILE A 18 -1.46 -16.38 -24.85
N ARG A 19 -0.42 -15.89 -24.16
CA ARG A 19 -0.59 -14.91 -23.08
C ARG A 19 -1.29 -13.67 -23.59
N THR A 20 -0.74 -13.03 -24.63
CA THR A 20 -1.33 -11.81 -25.20
C THR A 20 -2.77 -12.06 -25.61
N LEU A 21 -3.05 -13.17 -26.29
CA LEU A 21 -4.42 -13.48 -26.69
C LEU A 21 -5.38 -13.60 -25.50
N LEU A 22 -5.00 -14.27 -24.41
CA LEU A 22 -5.87 -14.43 -23.24
C LEU A 22 -6.03 -13.13 -22.45
N GLU A 23 -4.96 -12.37 -22.26
CA GLU A 23 -4.97 -11.08 -21.56
C GLU A 23 -5.78 -10.03 -22.32
N ASP A 24 -5.71 -10.01 -23.67
CA ASP A 24 -6.54 -9.14 -24.53
C ASP A 24 -8.05 -9.44 -24.37
N HIS A 25 -8.40 -10.64 -23.86
CA HIS A 25 -9.77 -11.04 -23.55
C HIS A 25 -10.05 -11.03 -22.04
N ASN A 26 -9.26 -10.27 -21.28
CA ASN A 26 -9.40 -10.01 -19.84
C ASN A 26 -9.19 -11.23 -18.92
N HIS A 27 -8.63 -12.34 -19.42
CA HIS A 27 -8.29 -13.48 -18.57
C HIS A 27 -6.95 -13.26 -17.87
N ILE A 28 -6.81 -13.81 -16.67
CA ILE A 28 -5.60 -13.62 -15.86
C ILE A 28 -4.66 -14.80 -16.14
N VAL A 29 -3.47 -14.52 -16.67
CA VAL A 29 -2.47 -15.51 -17.07
C VAL A 29 -1.24 -15.42 -16.17
N GLN A 30 -0.79 -16.55 -15.65
CA GLN A 30 0.44 -16.68 -14.86
C GLN A 30 1.40 -17.63 -15.57
N GLU A 31 2.66 -17.22 -15.74
CA GLU A 31 3.73 -18.11 -16.23
C GLU A 31 4.33 -18.92 -15.08
N ILE A 32 4.59 -20.20 -15.32
CA ILE A 32 5.30 -21.07 -14.39
C ILE A 32 6.80 -20.90 -14.66
N GLU A 33 7.59 -20.66 -13.61
CA GLU A 33 9.04 -20.55 -13.76
C GLU A 33 9.63 -21.88 -14.24
N GLY A 34 10.40 -21.86 -15.33
CA GLY A 34 10.96 -23.06 -15.97
C GLY A 34 12.03 -23.85 -15.18
N GLY A 35 12.18 -23.59 -13.88
CA GLY A 35 12.87 -24.48 -12.94
C GLY A 35 11.92 -25.40 -12.16
N ASN A 36 10.62 -25.11 -12.20
CA ASN A 36 9.52 -25.82 -11.55
C ASN A 36 8.51 -26.38 -12.58
N ASP A 37 8.89 -26.49 -13.86
CA ASP A 37 7.99 -26.92 -14.94
C ASP A 37 7.83 -28.44 -15.00
N HIS A 38 6.78 -28.96 -14.35
CA HIS A 38 6.39 -30.37 -14.47
C HIS A 38 5.53 -30.64 -15.74
N GLY A 39 5.75 -29.89 -16.82
CA GLY A 39 4.99 -30.02 -18.07
C GLY A 39 3.78 -29.09 -18.20
N GLU A 40 3.75 -28.01 -17.43
CA GLU A 40 2.78 -26.92 -17.52
C GLU A 40 3.57 -25.61 -17.68
N ASP A 41 3.19 -24.75 -18.63
CA ASP A 41 3.88 -23.47 -18.87
C ASP A 41 3.10 -22.28 -18.27
N LEU A 42 1.77 -22.38 -18.19
CA LEU A 42 0.91 -21.32 -17.69
C LEU A 42 -0.22 -21.86 -16.79
N HIS A 43 -0.63 -21.06 -15.81
CA HIS A 43 -1.94 -21.16 -15.18
C HIS A 43 -2.82 -20.00 -15.64
N VAL A 44 -4.11 -20.26 -15.85
CA VAL A 44 -5.07 -19.24 -16.30
C VAL A 44 -6.32 -19.29 -15.43
N LEU A 45 -6.69 -18.12 -14.89
CA LEU A 45 -7.96 -17.91 -14.20
C LEU A 45 -8.95 -17.24 -15.15
N LEU A 46 -10.06 -17.91 -15.40
CA LEU A 46 -11.07 -17.44 -16.32
C LEU A 46 -11.92 -16.35 -15.68
N THR A 47 -12.25 -15.36 -16.48
CA THR A 47 -12.97 -14.16 -16.08
C THR A 47 -14.16 -13.93 -17.00
N ARG A 48 -15.20 -13.30 -16.46
CA ARG A 48 -16.42 -12.93 -17.18
C ARG A 48 -16.93 -11.62 -16.58
N ASP A 49 -17.24 -10.66 -17.44
CA ASP A 49 -17.76 -9.34 -17.05
C ASP A 49 -16.92 -8.64 -15.95
N GLY A 50 -15.59 -8.73 -16.07
CA GLY A 50 -14.65 -8.15 -15.11
C GLY A 50 -14.58 -8.87 -13.77
N ARG A 51 -15.20 -10.05 -13.62
CA ARG A 51 -15.17 -10.86 -12.40
C ARG A 51 -14.55 -12.23 -12.66
N ARG A 52 -13.94 -12.79 -11.63
CA ARG A 52 -13.39 -14.16 -11.65
C ARG A 52 -14.55 -15.16 -11.66
N THR A 53 -14.48 -16.17 -12.53
CA THR A 53 -15.50 -17.22 -12.62
C THR A 53 -15.28 -18.34 -11.60
N GLY A 54 -14.06 -18.45 -11.08
CA GLY A 54 -13.61 -19.59 -10.26
C GLY A 54 -13.03 -20.75 -11.09
N HIS A 55 -13.17 -20.72 -12.42
CA HIS A 55 -12.59 -21.72 -13.31
C HIS A 55 -11.11 -21.46 -13.58
N VAL A 56 -10.30 -22.52 -13.45
CA VAL A 56 -8.85 -22.46 -13.61
C VAL A 56 -8.42 -23.57 -14.55
N LEU A 57 -7.46 -23.29 -15.41
CA LEU A 57 -6.81 -24.28 -16.26
C LEU A 57 -5.29 -24.12 -16.23
N ALA A 58 -4.59 -25.22 -16.49
CA ALA A 58 -3.17 -25.21 -16.84
C ALA A 58 -3.03 -25.25 -18.37
N ILE A 59 -1.96 -24.65 -18.90
CA ILE A 59 -1.64 -24.68 -20.33
C ILE A 59 -0.20 -25.16 -20.54
N GLN A 60 -0.04 -26.16 -21.40
CA GLN A 60 1.24 -26.53 -21.99
C GLN A 60 1.32 -26.01 -23.42
N VAL A 61 2.34 -25.23 -23.71
CA VAL A 61 2.62 -24.61 -25.00
C VAL A 61 3.77 -25.33 -25.71
N LYS A 62 3.53 -25.74 -26.95
CA LYS A 62 4.52 -26.38 -27.83
C LYS A 62 4.66 -25.56 -29.11
N SER A 63 5.86 -25.05 -29.38
CA SER A 63 6.12 -24.16 -30.53
C SER A 63 7.11 -24.75 -31.51
N GLY A 64 6.83 -24.64 -32.81
CA GLY A 64 7.77 -25.05 -33.86
C GLY A 64 7.25 -26.09 -34.86
N ARG A 65 7.94 -26.18 -36.00
CA ARG A 65 7.59 -27.08 -37.11
C ARG A 65 7.47 -28.55 -36.71
N LYS A 66 8.22 -29.01 -35.68
CA LYS A 66 8.21 -30.41 -35.23
C LYS A 66 6.85 -30.90 -34.72
N TYR A 67 5.93 -30.00 -34.37
CA TYR A 67 4.58 -30.34 -33.92
C TYR A 67 3.55 -30.39 -35.06
N LYS A 68 3.88 -29.88 -36.26
CA LYS A 68 3.03 -29.88 -37.45
C LYS A 68 2.93 -31.28 -38.06
N ARG A 69 1.74 -31.68 -38.50
CA ARG A 69 1.42 -32.99 -39.10
C ARG A 69 0.66 -32.77 -40.41
N ALA A 70 0.53 -33.82 -41.21
CA ALA A 70 -0.18 -33.74 -42.49
C ALA A 70 -1.64 -33.29 -42.35
N LYS A 71 -2.29 -33.59 -41.22
CA LYS A 71 -3.71 -33.27 -40.94
C LYS A 71 -3.89 -32.47 -39.64
N GLY A 72 -3.03 -31.48 -39.38
CA GLY A 72 -3.10 -30.61 -38.20
C GLY A 72 -1.82 -30.62 -37.37
N TYR A 73 -1.95 -30.77 -36.05
CA TYR A 73 -0.81 -30.71 -35.12
C TYR A 73 -0.86 -31.86 -34.13
N SER A 74 0.23 -32.10 -33.39
CA SER A 74 0.21 -33.07 -32.29
C SER A 74 1.22 -32.77 -31.22
N ILE A 75 0.83 -32.99 -29.97
CA ILE A 75 1.67 -32.88 -28.78
C ILE A 75 2.09 -34.28 -28.36
N ALA A 76 3.38 -34.47 -28.09
CA ALA A 76 3.86 -35.70 -27.47
C ALA A 76 3.62 -35.60 -25.96
N ILE A 77 3.17 -36.70 -25.36
CA ILE A 77 2.83 -36.72 -23.92
C ILE A 77 4.09 -36.90 -23.07
N GLU A 78 5.05 -37.67 -23.57
CA GLU A 78 6.31 -37.95 -22.86
C GLU A 78 6.02 -38.49 -21.45
N ASP A 79 6.69 -37.99 -20.41
CA ASP A 79 6.55 -38.49 -19.05
C ASP A 79 5.36 -37.86 -18.28
N HIS A 80 4.61 -36.95 -18.91
CA HIS A 80 3.52 -36.18 -18.28
C HIS A 80 2.15 -36.87 -18.31
N TYR A 81 2.08 -38.14 -18.73
CA TYR A 81 0.80 -38.84 -18.94
C TYR A 81 -0.05 -38.88 -17.66
N GLU A 82 0.52 -39.32 -16.54
CA GLU A 82 -0.21 -39.41 -15.27
C GLU A 82 -0.50 -38.03 -14.68
N ASP A 83 0.42 -37.07 -14.83
CA ASP A 83 0.26 -35.72 -14.32
C ASP A 83 -0.91 -35.01 -15.00
N TRP A 84 -0.95 -35.02 -16.33
CA TRP A 84 -2.01 -34.35 -17.09
C TRP A 84 -3.36 -35.06 -16.97
N LYS A 85 -3.36 -36.40 -16.87
CA LYS A 85 -4.58 -37.19 -16.75
C LYS A 85 -5.23 -37.05 -15.38
N ASN A 86 -4.44 -37.02 -14.30
CA ASN A 86 -4.96 -36.99 -12.93
C ASN A 86 -4.97 -35.58 -12.33
N SER A 87 -4.70 -34.55 -13.14
CA SER A 87 -4.69 -33.17 -12.68
C SER A 87 -6.04 -32.75 -12.08
N LYS A 88 -5.98 -31.87 -11.08
CA LYS A 88 -7.17 -31.32 -10.42
C LYS A 88 -7.78 -30.13 -11.15
N ILE A 89 -7.10 -29.66 -12.19
CA ILE A 89 -7.56 -28.66 -13.15
C ILE A 89 -7.33 -29.21 -14.56
N PRO A 90 -8.13 -28.79 -15.56
CA PRO A 90 -7.88 -29.19 -16.94
C PRO A 90 -6.51 -28.68 -17.41
N VAL A 91 -5.74 -29.57 -18.02
CA VAL A 91 -4.53 -29.23 -18.75
C VAL A 91 -4.87 -29.09 -20.23
N VAL A 92 -4.59 -27.91 -20.79
CA VAL A 92 -4.83 -27.58 -22.20
C VAL A 92 -3.50 -27.57 -22.95
N GLY A 93 -3.48 -28.26 -24.09
CA GLY A 93 -2.34 -28.27 -25.00
C GLY A 93 -2.51 -27.23 -26.09
N ILE A 94 -1.53 -26.34 -26.23
CA ILE A 94 -1.48 -25.30 -27.26
C ILE A 94 -0.29 -25.55 -28.18
N VAL A 95 -0.53 -25.52 -29.50
CA VAL A 95 0.54 -25.50 -30.50
C VAL A 95 0.56 -24.15 -31.20
N TYR A 96 1.73 -23.50 -31.20
CA TYR A 96 1.96 -22.29 -31.98
C TYR A 96 2.69 -22.60 -33.29
N ASP A 97 2.02 -22.37 -34.42
CA ASP A 97 2.60 -22.44 -35.76
C ASP A 97 3.26 -21.09 -36.10
N LEU A 98 4.59 -21.04 -36.09
CA LEU A 98 5.36 -19.82 -36.37
C LEU A 98 5.24 -19.31 -37.81
N GLU A 99 4.95 -20.19 -38.77
CA GLU A 99 4.81 -19.79 -40.17
C GLU A 99 3.50 -19.05 -40.37
N MET A 100 2.43 -19.63 -39.83
CA MET A 100 1.08 -19.06 -39.94
C MET A 100 0.78 -18.01 -38.87
N ARG A 101 1.59 -17.95 -37.81
CA ARG A 101 1.36 -17.19 -36.57
C ARG A 101 -0.02 -17.48 -35.97
N LYS A 102 -0.36 -18.76 -35.88
CA LYS A 102 -1.66 -19.24 -35.39
C LYS A 102 -1.49 -20.20 -34.22
N LEU A 103 -2.44 -20.12 -33.28
CA LEU A 103 -2.52 -21.01 -32.13
C LEU A 103 -3.57 -22.08 -32.40
N TYR A 104 -3.30 -23.31 -31.97
CA TYR A 104 -4.24 -24.43 -32.08
C TYR A 104 -4.30 -25.15 -30.73
N TRP A 105 -5.48 -25.59 -30.33
CA TRP A 105 -5.70 -26.05 -28.95
C TRP A 105 -6.40 -27.41 -28.86
N VAL A 106 -6.14 -28.12 -27.75
CA VAL A 106 -6.85 -29.35 -27.36
C VAL A 106 -6.92 -29.42 -25.83
N ASN A 107 -8.00 -29.94 -25.28
CA ASN A 107 -8.06 -30.32 -23.87
C ASN A 107 -7.30 -31.65 -23.69
N LEU A 108 -6.09 -31.59 -23.12
CA LEU A 108 -5.22 -32.76 -22.96
C LEU A 108 -5.81 -33.71 -21.92
N THR A 109 -6.26 -33.21 -20.78
CA THR A 109 -6.88 -34.03 -19.73
C THR A 109 -8.05 -34.84 -20.27
N ALA A 110 -8.99 -34.18 -20.97
CA ALA A 110 -10.12 -34.86 -21.61
C ALA A 110 -9.67 -35.87 -22.68
N ALA A 111 -8.65 -35.55 -23.48
CA ALA A 111 -8.14 -36.47 -24.50
C ALA A 111 -7.48 -37.72 -23.90
N LEU A 112 -6.82 -37.59 -22.75
CA LEU A 112 -6.17 -38.69 -22.03
C LEU A 112 -7.17 -39.55 -21.25
N GLU A 113 -8.20 -38.94 -20.67
CA GLU A 113 -9.30 -39.67 -20.02
C GLU A 113 -10.06 -40.55 -21.00
N ASN A 114 -10.30 -40.05 -22.22
CA ASN A 114 -11.04 -40.77 -23.26
C ASN A 114 -10.18 -41.76 -24.06
N ALA A 115 -8.86 -41.81 -23.82
CA ALA A 115 -7.96 -42.68 -24.55
C ALA A 115 -8.13 -44.15 -24.15
N LYS A 116 -8.22 -45.04 -25.14
CA LYS A 116 -8.19 -46.50 -24.91
C LYS A 116 -6.75 -46.96 -24.72
N GLY A 117 -6.23 -46.81 -23.49
CA GLY A 117 -4.88 -47.17 -23.10
C GLY A 117 -3.87 -46.03 -23.24
N VAL A 118 -2.59 -46.33 -22.99
CA VAL A 118 -1.51 -45.33 -22.99
C VAL A 118 -1.25 -44.84 -24.41
N VAL A 119 -1.58 -43.57 -24.66
CA VAL A 119 -1.32 -42.88 -25.92
C VAL A 119 0.03 -42.17 -25.86
N LYS A 120 0.78 -42.18 -26.98
CA LYS A 120 2.08 -41.48 -27.07
C LYS A 120 1.95 -40.01 -27.47
N ARG A 121 0.86 -39.67 -28.17
CA ARG A 121 0.63 -38.33 -28.71
C ARG A 121 -0.87 -38.02 -28.71
N VAL A 122 -1.19 -36.75 -28.50
CA VAL A 122 -2.55 -36.21 -28.69
C VAL A 122 -2.57 -35.42 -30.00
N SER A 123 -3.57 -35.70 -30.85
CA SER A 123 -3.78 -35.00 -32.12
C SER A 123 -4.61 -33.74 -31.91
N ILE A 124 -4.23 -32.66 -32.59
CA ILE A 124 -4.93 -31.38 -32.58
C ILE A 124 -5.44 -31.10 -34.00
N PRO A 125 -6.76 -31.08 -34.23
CA PRO A 125 -7.34 -30.76 -35.52
C PRO A 125 -6.97 -29.34 -35.97
N GLN A 126 -6.78 -29.13 -37.27
CA GLN A 126 -6.58 -27.79 -37.82
C GLN A 126 -7.79 -26.87 -37.63
N ALA A 127 -8.98 -27.45 -37.46
CA ALA A 127 -10.21 -26.73 -37.13
C ALA A 127 -10.19 -26.11 -35.72
N SER A 128 -9.35 -26.62 -34.80
CA SER A 128 -9.21 -26.13 -33.43
C SER A 128 -8.34 -24.87 -33.35
N LEU A 129 -8.59 -23.90 -34.24
CA LEU A 129 -7.90 -22.62 -34.29
C LEU A 129 -8.29 -21.77 -33.09
N LEU A 130 -7.30 -21.22 -32.39
CA LEU A 130 -7.49 -20.28 -31.28
C LEU A 130 -7.07 -18.87 -31.72
N ASN A 131 -8.05 -17.97 -31.76
CA ASN A 131 -7.88 -16.54 -32.07
C ASN A 131 -9.00 -15.74 -31.38
N SER A 132 -9.00 -14.41 -31.53
CA SER A 132 -9.97 -13.55 -30.86
C SER A 132 -11.44 -13.91 -31.13
N GLY A 133 -11.76 -14.41 -32.33
CA GLY A 133 -13.10 -14.84 -32.68
C GLY A 133 -13.51 -16.20 -32.09
N THR A 134 -12.56 -17.06 -31.74
CA THR A 134 -12.82 -18.42 -31.21
C THR A 134 -12.52 -18.56 -29.71
N ILE A 135 -12.00 -17.51 -29.07
CA ILE A 135 -11.80 -17.47 -27.61
C ILE A 135 -13.11 -17.76 -26.84
N PRO A 136 -14.26 -17.15 -27.15
CA PRO A 136 -15.51 -17.44 -26.42
C PRO A 136 -15.89 -18.92 -26.44
N ASP A 137 -15.71 -19.59 -27.58
CA ASP A 137 -15.99 -21.03 -27.74
C ASP A 137 -14.99 -21.88 -26.96
N PHE A 138 -13.70 -21.52 -27.00
CA PHE A 138 -12.66 -22.17 -26.21
C PHE A 138 -12.97 -22.11 -24.71
N ILE A 139 -13.30 -20.92 -24.19
CA ILE A 139 -13.64 -20.70 -22.79
C ILE A 139 -14.87 -21.51 -22.41
N SER A 140 -15.94 -21.42 -23.20
CA SER A 140 -17.18 -22.16 -22.93
C SER A 140 -16.95 -23.68 -22.92
N ALA A 141 -16.10 -24.20 -23.81
CA ALA A 141 -15.76 -25.62 -23.83
C ALA A 141 -14.96 -26.06 -22.59
N ILE A 142 -14.05 -25.23 -22.08
CA ILE A 142 -13.28 -25.53 -20.87
C ILE A 142 -14.14 -25.41 -19.61
N GLU A 143 -14.95 -24.35 -19.48
CA GLU A 143 -15.87 -24.19 -18.36
C GLU A 143 -16.86 -25.36 -18.29
N SER A 144 -17.48 -25.71 -19.43
CA SER A 144 -18.40 -26.86 -19.49
C SER A 144 -17.71 -28.17 -19.10
N TYR A 145 -16.43 -28.35 -19.46
CA TYR A 145 -15.68 -29.53 -19.06
C TYR A 145 -15.45 -29.55 -17.54
N ILE A 146 -14.95 -28.44 -16.97
CA ILE A 146 -14.71 -28.29 -15.52
C ILE A 146 -15.98 -28.56 -14.72
N ASP A 147 -17.10 -27.97 -15.14
CA ASP A 147 -18.39 -28.13 -14.46
C ASP A 147 -18.88 -29.58 -14.54
N SER A 148 -18.68 -30.25 -15.67
CA SER A 148 -19.10 -31.64 -15.85
C SER A 148 -18.28 -32.65 -15.04
N THR A 149 -16.99 -32.39 -14.84
CA THR A 149 -16.07 -33.29 -14.11
C THR A 149 -15.94 -32.93 -12.64
N GLY A 150 -16.39 -31.74 -12.24
CA GLY A 150 -16.25 -31.23 -10.87
C GLY A 150 -14.81 -30.88 -10.51
N MET A 151 -13.94 -30.63 -11.49
CA MET A 151 -12.53 -30.26 -11.28
C MET A 151 -12.43 -28.88 -10.62
N ARG A 152 -12.29 -28.82 -9.29
CA ARG A 152 -12.15 -27.57 -8.54
C ARG A 152 -10.91 -27.59 -7.65
N LEU A 153 -10.11 -26.54 -7.74
CA LEU A 153 -9.11 -26.21 -6.72
C LEU A 153 -9.83 -25.68 -5.47
N ARG A 154 -9.27 -25.95 -4.28
CA ARG A 154 -9.81 -25.37 -3.05
C ARG A 154 -9.64 -23.85 -3.15
N GLU A 155 -10.74 -23.13 -3.01
CA GLU A 155 -10.83 -21.66 -3.19
C GLU A 155 -9.68 -20.91 -2.48
N PHE A 156 -9.33 -21.38 -1.27
CA PHE A 156 -8.23 -20.89 -0.44
C PHE A 156 -6.84 -20.96 -1.09
N THR A 157 -6.47 -22.10 -1.69
CA THR A 157 -5.14 -22.26 -2.32
C THR A 157 -4.95 -21.38 -3.55
N LEU A 158 -6.06 -21.06 -4.21
CA LEU A 158 -6.08 -20.24 -5.41
C LEU A 158 -6.01 -18.74 -5.07
N GLU A 159 -6.75 -18.31 -4.04
CA GLU A 159 -6.64 -16.96 -3.51
C GLU A 159 -5.24 -16.66 -3.00
N GLU A 160 -4.59 -17.58 -2.26
CA GLU A 160 -3.22 -17.37 -1.78
C GLU A 160 -2.22 -17.23 -2.94
N ALA A 161 -2.31 -18.12 -3.93
CA ALA A 161 -1.43 -18.10 -5.11
C ALA A 161 -1.64 -16.82 -5.94
N PHE A 162 -2.88 -16.44 -6.24
CA PHE A 162 -3.15 -15.23 -7.03
C PHE A 162 -3.03 -13.94 -6.23
N ALA A 163 -3.21 -13.93 -4.91
CA ALA A 163 -2.93 -12.77 -4.08
C ALA A 163 -1.43 -12.52 -3.98
N ALA A 164 -0.61 -13.57 -3.89
CA ALA A 164 0.85 -13.44 -4.01
C ALA A 164 1.27 -12.83 -5.35
N VAL A 165 0.56 -13.17 -6.44
CA VAL A 165 0.82 -12.65 -7.79
C VAL A 165 0.28 -11.22 -7.97
N SER A 166 -0.89 -10.88 -7.42
CA SER A 166 -1.40 -9.50 -7.39
C SER A 166 -0.41 -8.60 -6.66
N ARG A 167 0.12 -9.06 -5.52
CA ARG A 167 1.18 -8.37 -4.79
C ARG A 167 2.46 -8.21 -5.62
N ALA A 168 2.85 -9.22 -6.40
CA ALA A 168 4.01 -9.15 -7.29
C ALA A 168 3.79 -8.22 -8.50
N LEU A 169 2.58 -8.18 -9.07
CA LEU A 169 2.19 -7.30 -10.18
C LEU A 169 2.07 -5.83 -9.73
N ASP A 170 1.63 -5.60 -8.49
CA ASP A 170 1.63 -4.28 -7.84
C ASP A 170 3.04 -3.81 -7.41
N GLY A 171 4.09 -4.57 -7.75
CA GLY A 171 5.49 -4.20 -7.53
C GLY A 171 5.93 -4.29 -6.06
N LEU A 172 5.24 -5.07 -5.22
CA LEU A 172 5.59 -5.24 -3.81
C LEU A 172 6.65 -6.35 -3.66
N ASP A 173 7.79 -5.99 -3.08
CA ASP A 173 8.85 -6.92 -2.68
C ASP A 173 8.26 -8.00 -1.75
N PRO A 174 8.41 -9.30 -2.06
CA PRO A 174 7.94 -10.40 -1.20
C PRO A 174 8.44 -10.33 0.25
N ASN A 175 9.58 -9.69 0.51
CA ASN A 175 10.12 -9.51 1.85
C ASN A 175 9.53 -8.30 2.60
N ASN A 176 8.78 -7.44 1.91
CA ASN A 176 8.22 -6.21 2.44
C ASN A 176 6.69 -6.16 2.33
N VAL A 177 6.06 -7.33 2.28
CA VAL A 177 4.59 -7.44 2.22
C VAL A 177 4.00 -6.88 3.52
N PRO A 178 3.11 -5.87 3.45
CA PRO A 178 2.47 -5.31 4.63
C PRO A 178 1.70 -6.38 5.40
N ASN A 179 1.71 -6.30 6.73
CA ASN A 179 1.04 -7.28 7.57
C ASN A 179 -0.48 -7.27 7.29
N PRO A 180 -1.10 -8.44 7.00
CA PRO A 180 -2.52 -8.57 6.65
C PRO A 180 -3.49 -7.99 7.68
N LEU A 181 -3.09 -7.94 8.96
CA LEU A 181 -3.88 -7.31 10.02
C LEU A 181 -4.22 -5.83 9.74
N PHE A 182 -3.39 -5.15 8.95
CA PHE A 182 -3.56 -3.73 8.64
C PHE A 182 -4.16 -3.48 7.26
N GLU A 183 -4.45 -4.51 6.48
CA GLU A 183 -4.99 -4.38 5.12
C GLU A 183 -6.36 -3.68 5.13
N GLY A 184 -7.25 -4.07 6.05
CA GLY A 184 -8.55 -3.40 6.23
C GLY A 184 -8.44 -1.93 6.65
N TRP A 185 -7.43 -1.59 7.44
CA TRP A 185 -7.15 -0.19 7.81
C TRP A 185 -6.56 0.60 6.65
N ALA A 186 -5.68 -0.02 5.86
CA ALA A 186 -5.11 0.58 4.66
C ALA A 186 -6.19 0.88 3.62
N GLU A 187 -7.11 -0.06 3.38
CA GLU A 187 -8.26 0.10 2.49
C GLU A 187 -9.17 1.26 2.93
N LEU A 188 -9.47 1.33 4.24
CA LEU A 188 -10.25 2.41 4.83
C LEU A 188 -9.55 3.76 4.67
N LEU A 189 -8.23 3.81 4.90
CA LEU A 189 -7.42 5.01 4.75
C LEU A 189 -7.36 5.45 3.28
N PHE A 190 -7.27 4.51 2.35
CA PHE A 190 -7.25 4.77 0.90
C PHE A 190 -8.61 5.33 0.44
N ARG A 191 -9.71 4.70 0.85
CA ARG A 191 -11.09 5.14 0.54
C ARG A 191 -11.40 6.55 1.04
N HIS A 192 -10.73 6.99 2.10
CA HIS A 192 -10.92 8.30 2.71
C HIS A 192 -9.64 9.14 2.75
N GLU A 193 -8.70 8.91 1.84
CA GLU A 193 -7.34 9.44 1.91
C GLU A 193 -7.30 10.97 2.07
N GLN A 194 -8.11 11.69 1.31
CA GLN A 194 -8.20 13.16 1.40
C GLN A 194 -8.77 13.64 2.73
N ARG A 195 -9.74 12.92 3.31
CA ARG A 195 -10.32 13.24 4.62
C ARG A 195 -9.35 12.85 5.74
N ALA A 196 -8.72 11.68 5.66
CA ALA A 196 -7.72 11.20 6.59
C ALA A 196 -6.50 12.14 6.64
N LYS A 197 -5.97 12.58 5.49
CA LYS A 197 -4.88 13.56 5.42
C LYS A 197 -5.28 14.93 5.98
N ARG A 198 -6.55 15.32 5.90
CA ARG A 198 -7.05 16.57 6.48
C ARG A 198 -7.20 16.46 8.00
N VAL A 199 -7.77 15.35 8.47
CA VAL A 199 -7.95 15.04 9.89
C VAL A 199 -6.61 14.85 10.58
N ALA A 200 -5.68 14.09 9.98
CA ALA A 200 -4.33 13.90 10.52
C ALA A 200 -3.57 15.23 10.65
N ARG A 201 -3.64 16.10 9.62
CA ARG A 201 -3.05 17.45 9.71
C ARG A 201 -3.72 18.29 10.79
N PHE A 202 -5.05 18.21 10.92
CA PHE A 202 -5.78 18.92 11.97
C PHE A 202 -5.36 18.43 13.36
N ILE A 203 -5.36 17.11 13.60
CA ILE A 203 -4.93 16.49 14.86
C ILE A 203 -3.49 16.87 15.19
N LEU A 204 -2.57 16.78 14.23
CA LEU A 204 -1.16 17.13 14.44
C LEU A 204 -1.00 18.61 14.84
N GLN A 205 -1.85 19.49 14.30
CA GLN A 205 -1.83 20.93 14.60
C GLN A 205 -2.51 21.26 15.94
N THR A 206 -3.58 20.55 16.32
CA THR A 206 -4.37 20.87 17.53
C THR A 206 -3.96 20.09 18.77
N CYS A 207 -3.45 18.87 18.64
CA CYS A 207 -3.07 18.02 19.76
C CYS A 207 -2.05 18.69 20.71
N PRO A 208 -0.99 19.36 20.22
CA PRO A 208 -0.06 20.08 21.10
C PRO A 208 -0.72 21.21 21.89
N LEU A 209 -1.76 21.86 21.35
CA LEU A 209 -2.51 22.91 22.04
C LEU A 209 -3.28 22.35 23.24
N PHE A 210 -3.98 21.23 23.02
CA PHE A 210 -4.73 20.57 24.08
C PHE A 210 -3.80 19.99 25.15
N LEU A 211 -2.66 19.43 24.75
CA LEU A 211 -1.67 18.91 25.69
C LEU A 211 -1.09 20.03 26.56
N LEU A 212 -0.73 21.17 25.96
CA LEU A 212 -0.24 22.33 26.71
C LEU A 212 -1.33 22.91 27.62
N ALA A 213 -2.58 23.04 27.16
CA ALA A 213 -3.68 23.52 27.98
C ALA A 213 -3.91 22.62 29.21
N SER A 214 -3.90 21.29 29.02
CA SER A 214 -4.00 20.32 30.12
C SER A 214 -2.83 20.45 31.09
N LEU A 215 -1.61 20.66 30.58
CA LEU A 215 -0.43 20.89 31.42
C LEU A 215 -0.58 22.15 32.27
N LEU A 216 -1.02 23.27 31.69
CA LEU A 216 -1.24 24.52 32.43
C LEU A 216 -2.31 24.36 33.52
N VAL A 217 -3.39 23.62 33.25
CA VAL A 217 -4.42 23.33 34.27
C VAL A 217 -3.85 22.47 35.40
N TYR A 218 -3.03 21.47 35.08
CA TYR A 218 -2.37 20.62 36.05
C TYR A 218 -1.37 21.40 36.93
N GLU A 219 -0.61 22.31 36.33
CA GLU A 219 0.42 23.14 36.96
C GLU A 219 -0.16 24.24 37.86
N TRP A 220 -1.38 24.71 37.58
CA TRP A 220 -2.02 25.82 38.27
C TRP A 220 -1.88 25.83 39.81
N PRO A 221 -2.23 24.75 40.55
CA PRO A 221 -2.10 24.76 42.01
C PRO A 221 -0.65 24.93 42.50
N TYR A 222 0.32 24.33 41.80
CA TYR A 222 1.74 24.42 42.12
C TYR A 222 2.26 25.84 41.90
N GLN A 223 1.92 26.44 40.76
CA GLN A 223 2.27 27.82 40.42
C GLN A 223 1.71 28.82 41.43
N VAL A 224 0.44 28.66 41.85
CA VAL A 224 -0.18 29.53 42.84
C VAL A 224 0.49 29.42 44.21
N ARG A 225 0.87 28.21 44.64
CA ARG A 225 1.60 28.01 45.91
C ARG A 225 3.00 28.60 45.84
N TYR A 226 3.70 28.38 44.72
CA TYR A 226 5.04 28.90 44.51
C TYR A 226 5.08 30.44 44.64
N VAL A 227 4.15 31.15 43.99
CA VAL A 227 4.10 32.62 44.11
C VAL A 227 3.82 33.07 45.54
N LYS A 228 2.94 32.37 46.28
CA LYS A 228 2.65 32.66 47.69
C LYS A 228 3.82 32.42 48.62
N ASN A 229 4.64 31.42 48.32
CA ASN A 229 5.79 31.05 49.17
C ASN A 229 6.93 32.07 49.04
N TYR A 230 7.07 32.71 47.88
CA TYR A 230 8.26 33.53 47.57
C TYR A 230 7.98 35.03 47.41
N THR A 231 6.72 35.46 47.27
CA THR A 231 6.38 36.88 47.04
C THR A 231 5.04 37.28 47.62
N ASP A 232 4.87 38.57 47.91
CA ASP A 232 3.57 39.16 48.30
C ASP A 232 2.70 39.56 47.08
N LEU A 233 3.12 39.20 45.86
CA LEU A 233 2.38 39.51 44.64
C LEU A 233 1.09 38.69 44.56
N SER A 234 0.09 39.22 43.86
CA SER A 234 -1.16 38.48 43.60
C SER A 234 -0.88 37.21 42.78
N PRO A 235 -1.07 35.99 43.34
CA PRO A 235 -0.73 34.76 42.64
C PRO A 235 -1.54 34.57 41.36
N VAL A 236 -2.81 34.97 41.38
CA VAL A 236 -3.72 34.86 40.23
C VAL A 236 -3.28 35.76 39.09
N LEU A 237 -2.87 37.00 39.38
CA LEU A 237 -2.41 37.94 38.34
C LEU A 237 -1.04 37.52 37.79
N THR A 238 -0.12 37.11 38.66
CA THR A 238 1.21 36.64 38.28
C THR A 238 1.12 35.44 37.35
N VAL A 239 0.51 34.34 37.81
CA VAL A 239 0.37 33.09 37.04
C VAL A 239 -0.52 33.33 35.81
N GLY A 240 -1.59 34.10 35.95
CA GLY A 240 -2.48 34.46 34.85
C GLY A 240 -1.76 35.20 33.73
N SER A 241 -0.89 36.17 34.05
CA SER A 241 -0.13 36.91 33.04
C SER A 241 0.82 36.01 32.24
N LEU A 242 1.49 35.07 32.93
CA LEU A 242 2.36 34.07 32.31
C LEU A 242 1.57 33.12 31.41
N TYR A 243 0.41 32.65 31.87
CA TYR A 243 -0.42 31.71 31.10
C TYR A 243 -1.04 32.37 29.88
N ILE A 244 -1.43 33.65 29.98
CA ILE A 244 -1.87 34.45 28.83
C ILE A 244 -0.75 34.56 27.80
N PHE A 245 0.48 34.85 28.25
CA PHE A 245 1.63 34.97 27.35
C PHE A 245 1.95 33.63 26.65
N ILE A 246 2.02 32.53 27.41
CA ILE A 246 2.22 31.18 26.87
C ILE A 246 1.11 30.86 25.84
N SER A 247 -0.15 31.02 26.21
CA SER A 247 -1.30 30.74 25.34
C SER A 247 -1.27 31.55 24.05
N TRP A 248 -0.86 32.81 24.13
CA TRP A 248 -0.72 33.69 22.96
C TRP A 248 0.39 33.20 22.01
N MET A 249 1.55 32.79 22.54
CA MET A 249 2.63 32.20 21.73
C MET A 249 2.16 30.91 21.06
N THR A 250 1.44 30.05 21.79
CA THR A 250 0.93 28.79 21.23
C THR A 250 -0.09 29.02 20.13
N LEU A 251 -0.99 30.00 20.29
CA LEU A 251 -1.95 30.38 19.26
C LEU A 251 -1.26 30.91 18.01
N THR A 252 -0.20 31.69 18.19
CA THR A 252 0.60 32.23 17.08
C THR A 252 1.29 31.10 16.30
N ILE A 253 1.93 30.17 17.01
CA ILE A 253 2.51 28.94 16.44
C ILE A 253 1.47 28.16 15.65
N PHE A 254 0.26 27.97 16.19
CA PHE A 254 -0.83 27.28 15.52
C PHE A 254 -1.19 27.92 14.18
N PHE A 255 -1.36 29.25 14.14
CA PHE A 255 -1.66 29.96 12.89
C PHE A 255 -0.49 29.96 11.89
N GLU A 256 0.75 30.01 12.36
CA GLU A 256 1.92 29.91 11.48
C GLU A 256 2.03 28.51 10.85
N LEU A 257 1.87 27.45 11.64
CA LEU A 257 1.86 26.07 11.13
C LEU A 257 0.71 25.81 10.17
N ARG A 258 -0.49 26.35 10.46
CA ARG A 258 -1.64 26.26 9.55
C ARG A 258 -1.41 26.99 8.23
N ALA A 259 -0.62 28.06 8.25
CA ALA A 259 -0.20 28.79 7.07
C ALA A 259 1.03 28.16 6.37
N GLY A 260 1.54 27.01 6.83
CA GLY A 260 2.70 26.33 6.27
C GLY A 260 4.04 27.02 6.57
N ARG A 261 4.09 27.91 7.56
CA ARG A 261 5.32 28.60 7.99
C ARG A 261 5.94 27.91 9.20
N ARG A 262 7.25 28.03 9.35
CA ARG A 262 7.98 27.60 10.55
C ARG A 262 8.03 28.75 11.57
N PRO A 263 7.54 28.56 12.80
CA PRO A 263 7.58 29.58 13.84
C PRO A 263 8.90 29.53 14.62
N GLU A 264 10.00 29.95 14.00
CA GLU A 264 11.35 29.86 14.61
C GLU A 264 11.46 30.74 15.87
N GLU A 265 11.15 32.03 15.76
CA GLU A 265 11.25 32.96 16.89
C GLU A 265 10.28 32.62 18.02
N THR A 266 8.99 32.48 17.72
CA THR A 266 7.98 32.21 18.75
C THR A 266 8.14 30.81 19.35
N GLY A 267 8.61 29.83 18.58
CA GLY A 267 8.93 28.49 19.08
C GLY A 267 10.07 28.50 20.08
N ASN A 268 11.17 29.21 19.78
CA ASN A 268 12.31 29.33 20.70
C ASN A 268 11.91 30.00 22.02
N TRP A 269 11.12 31.07 21.95
CA TRP A 269 10.57 31.74 23.13
C TRP A 269 9.68 30.82 23.96
N LEU A 270 8.78 30.07 23.32
CA LEU A 270 7.90 29.13 24.04
C LEU A 270 8.70 28.04 24.76
N ILE A 271 9.72 27.47 24.11
CA ILE A 271 10.58 26.44 24.73
C ILE A 271 11.32 27.00 25.94
N ALA A 272 11.93 28.19 25.80
CA ALA A 272 12.65 28.83 26.90
C ALA A 272 11.73 29.17 28.08
N VAL A 273 10.57 29.75 27.82
CA VAL A 273 9.59 30.12 28.86
C VAL A 273 9.02 28.88 29.55
N CYS A 274 8.58 27.86 28.80
CA CYS A 274 8.07 26.63 29.40
C CYS A 274 9.14 25.90 30.22
N GLY A 275 10.36 25.78 29.69
CA GLY A 275 11.46 25.11 30.37
C GLY A 275 11.89 25.80 31.68
N LEU A 276 11.83 27.13 31.71
CA LEU A 276 12.23 27.90 32.88
C LEU A 276 11.12 28.00 33.95
N TYR A 277 9.86 28.19 33.53
CA TYR A 277 8.80 28.63 34.45
C TYR A 277 7.76 27.56 34.81
N LEU A 278 7.63 26.47 34.05
CA LEU A 278 6.61 25.45 34.36
C LEU A 278 7.10 24.41 35.36
N TRP A 279 8.31 23.87 35.18
CA TRP A 279 8.73 22.70 35.94
C TRP A 279 9.23 23.01 37.38
N ILE A 280 9.85 24.18 37.59
CA ILE A 280 10.43 24.55 38.88
C ILE A 280 9.37 24.62 40.00
N PRO A 281 8.19 25.25 39.79
CA PRO A 281 7.12 25.28 40.78
C PRO A 281 6.56 23.91 41.19
N VAL A 282 6.62 22.89 40.33
CA VAL A 282 6.26 21.51 40.69
C VAL A 282 7.32 20.88 41.58
N MET A 283 8.60 21.11 41.28
CA MET A 283 9.70 20.55 42.06
C MET A 283 9.81 21.14 43.46
N ASP A 284 9.46 22.42 43.60
CA ASP A 284 9.60 23.18 44.85
C ASP A 284 8.24 23.63 45.40
N ASP A 285 7.32 22.66 45.47
CA ASP A 285 5.94 22.90 45.93
C ASP A 285 5.86 23.37 47.39
N GLU A 286 6.82 22.93 48.21
CA GLU A 286 6.90 23.25 49.63
C GLU A 286 7.66 24.55 49.94
N GLY A 287 8.24 25.22 48.94
CA GLY A 287 9.02 26.45 49.16
C GLY A 287 10.31 26.21 49.96
N ARG A 288 11.01 25.11 49.69
CA ARG A 288 12.28 24.75 50.34
C ARG A 288 13.50 25.30 49.59
N GLY A 289 13.28 25.88 48.43
CA GLY A 289 14.30 26.56 47.62
C GLY A 289 14.81 27.86 48.24
N SER A 290 15.77 28.47 47.57
CA SER A 290 16.35 29.74 48.03
C SER A 290 15.38 30.90 47.79
N GLU A 291 15.09 31.68 48.83
CA GLU A 291 14.13 32.81 48.78
C GLU A 291 14.42 33.78 47.63
N TRP A 292 15.68 34.25 47.51
CA TRP A 292 16.05 35.18 46.45
C TRP A 292 15.91 34.58 45.05
N MET A 293 16.13 33.28 44.89
CA MET A 293 15.96 32.60 43.59
C MET A 293 14.49 32.47 43.23
N GLY A 294 13.65 32.10 44.20
CA GLY A 294 12.20 32.00 44.01
C GLY A 294 11.58 33.36 43.69
N GLU A 295 11.94 34.40 44.45
CA GLU A 295 11.50 35.77 44.18
C GLU A 295 11.96 36.24 42.79
N ALA A 296 13.22 36.03 42.43
CA ALA A 296 13.75 36.40 41.12
C ALA A 296 13.04 35.65 39.97
N LEU A 297 12.71 34.37 40.16
CA LEU A 297 11.97 33.59 39.17
C LEU A 297 10.54 34.14 38.99
N VAL A 298 9.84 34.43 40.10
CA VAL A 298 8.49 35.01 40.06
C VAL A 298 8.51 36.39 39.39
N VAL A 299 9.41 37.29 39.81
CA VAL A 299 9.52 38.64 39.24
C VAL A 299 9.89 38.58 37.75
N SER A 300 10.86 37.74 37.37
CA SER A 300 11.24 37.58 35.96
C SER A 300 10.11 37.02 35.11
N SER A 301 9.26 36.14 35.66
CA SER A 301 8.06 35.61 34.98
C SER A 301 7.05 36.71 34.64
N VAL A 302 6.87 37.71 35.51
CA VAL A 302 5.99 38.86 35.24
C VAL A 302 6.59 39.74 34.16
N LEU A 303 7.88 40.06 34.27
CA LEU A 303 8.58 40.92 33.31
C LEU A 303 8.60 40.30 31.91
N ILE A 304 8.95 39.02 31.80
CA ILE A 304 9.01 38.32 30.50
C ILE A 304 7.62 38.22 29.87
N SER A 305 6.57 38.03 30.68
CA SER A 305 5.19 37.94 30.18
C SER A 305 4.71 39.27 29.62
N HIS A 306 5.03 40.38 30.29
CA HIS A 306 4.64 41.71 29.85
C HIS A 306 5.46 42.19 28.64
N PHE A 307 6.79 42.23 28.78
CA PHE A 307 7.67 42.75 27.73
C PHE A 307 7.79 41.80 26.55
N GLY A 308 7.77 40.49 26.79
CA GLY A 308 7.76 39.48 25.74
C GLY A 308 6.50 39.56 24.87
N LEU A 309 5.33 39.72 25.49
CA LEU A 309 4.07 39.90 24.75
C LEU A 309 4.10 41.15 23.86
N LEU A 310 4.55 42.29 24.40
CA LEU A 310 4.69 43.53 23.63
C LEU A 310 5.69 43.38 22.47
N THR A 311 6.81 42.71 22.73
CA THR A 311 7.85 42.47 21.71
C THR A 311 7.32 41.62 20.56
N LEU A 312 6.65 40.50 20.87
CA LEU A 312 6.09 39.64 19.84
C LEU A 312 4.93 40.31 19.10
N LEU A 313 4.05 41.03 19.80
CA LEU A 313 2.93 41.75 19.19
C LEU A 313 3.44 42.82 18.21
N THR A 314 4.44 43.61 18.60
CA THR A 314 5.04 44.60 17.70
C THR A 314 5.74 43.96 16.50
N PHE A 315 6.44 42.82 16.70
CA PHE A 315 7.07 42.06 15.63
C PHE A 315 6.05 41.59 14.58
N TYR A 316 4.97 40.94 15.01
CA TYR A 316 3.94 40.43 14.09
C TYR A 316 3.14 41.55 13.43
N ILE A 317 2.81 42.63 14.14
CA ILE A 317 2.16 43.81 13.54
C ILE A 317 3.04 44.43 12.46
N LYS A 318 4.34 44.64 12.72
CA LYS A 318 5.26 45.19 11.71
C LYS A 318 5.32 44.32 10.46
N ARG A 319 5.36 43.00 10.63
CA ARG A 319 5.37 42.03 9.52
C ARG A 319 4.08 42.10 8.69
N GLU A 320 2.92 42.23 9.35
CA GLU A 320 1.63 42.36 8.68
C GLU A 320 1.47 43.70 7.94
N VAL A 321 1.93 44.80 8.53
CA VAL A 321 1.96 46.11 7.87
C VAL A 321 2.85 46.06 6.62
N ALA A 322 4.04 45.46 6.71
CA ALA A 322 4.93 45.29 5.57
C ALA A 322 4.30 44.45 4.45
N ARG A 323 3.58 43.38 4.80
CA ARG A 323 2.83 42.55 3.84
C ARG A 323 1.74 43.35 3.13
N LYS A 324 0.95 44.15 3.84
CA LYS A 324 -0.10 44.99 3.25
C LYS A 324 0.48 46.04 2.30
N LYS A 325 1.58 46.70 2.69
CA LYS A 325 2.27 47.68 1.83
C LYS A 325 2.74 47.10 0.49
N ARG A 326 3.25 45.84 0.50
CA ARG A 326 3.67 45.14 -0.73
C ARG A 326 2.53 44.71 -1.66
N ARG A 327 1.29 44.65 -1.16
CA ARG A 327 0.10 44.33 -1.98
C ARG A 327 -0.56 45.57 -2.60
N SER A 328 -0.28 46.75 -2.06
CA SER A 328 -0.81 48.03 -2.56
C SER A 328 0.08 48.73 -3.58
N THR A 329 1.28 48.21 -3.82
CA THR A 329 2.23 48.60 -4.87
C THR A 329 2.22 47.57 -5.98
#